data_AF-A0A4Q1KA95-F1
#
_entry.id   AF-A0A4Q1KA95-F1
#
_cell.length_a   1.000
_cell.length_b   1.000
_cell.length_c   1.000
_cell.angle_alpha   90.00
_cell.angle_beta   90.00
_cell.angle_gamma   90.00
#
_symmetry.space_group_name_H-M   'P 1'
#
loop_
_entity.id
_entity.type
_entity.pdbx_description
1 polymer ?
#
loop_
_entity_poly.entity_id
_entity_poly.type
_entity_poly.pdbx_seq_one_letter_code
_entity_poly.pdbx_strand_id
1 'polypeptide(L)'
;MKSRLLLIAFLITFSGWSQLESRRKKIQIKAVPDKLAKKKADVATTPTVVPAFKLNTPKAKTSDDIIFQSMPQIPKIGDIPDKQYEAPRNPSELYTDRFNNQLKEEGVSPELFNRDMDLGKAIVFTKTIELANRDYGLIDGDNIRVWLNGILVNPSIILRDDFQKFTVELNPGMNIIEIEALNYGELSPNTGQYNFYDANGTLFSMKYWNLGIGYKARLQVEYVEKMDQSNATPKK
;
A
#
# COMPACT_ATOMS: atom_id res chain seq x y z
N MET A 1 25.84 -35.77 -35.40
CA MET A 1 26.69 -35.12 -34.37
C MET A 1 26.28 -33.68 -34.06
N LYS A 2 25.85 -32.87 -35.04
CA LYS A 2 25.48 -31.45 -34.84
C LYS A 2 24.24 -31.22 -33.94
N SER A 3 23.22 -32.09 -33.97
CA SER A 3 22.03 -31.93 -33.11
C SER A 3 22.26 -32.29 -31.63
N ARG A 4 23.21 -33.20 -31.35
CA ARG A 4 23.59 -33.55 -29.96
C ARG A 4 24.39 -32.43 -29.30
N LEU A 5 25.14 -31.64 -30.08
CA LEU A 5 25.89 -30.49 -29.59
C LEU A 5 24.96 -29.32 -29.21
N LEU A 6 23.88 -29.10 -29.99
CA LEU A 6 22.85 -28.09 -29.70
C LEU A 6 22.04 -28.43 -28.44
N LEU A 7 21.79 -29.71 -28.18
CA LEU A 7 21.06 -30.15 -26.98
C LEU A 7 21.89 -29.95 -25.69
N ILE A 8 23.21 -30.09 -25.78
CA ILE A 8 24.14 -29.85 -24.66
C ILE A 8 24.28 -28.35 -24.38
N ALA A 9 24.27 -27.51 -25.42
CA ALA A 9 24.30 -26.05 -25.25
C ALA A 9 23.05 -25.48 -24.56
N PHE A 10 21.88 -26.14 -24.72
CA PHE A 10 20.63 -25.72 -24.06
C PHE A 10 20.55 -26.11 -22.58
N LEU A 11 21.35 -27.08 -22.12
CA LEU A 11 21.35 -27.55 -20.73
C LEU A 11 22.22 -26.72 -19.78
N ILE A 12 23.11 -25.85 -20.31
CA ILE A 12 24.08 -25.09 -19.50
C ILE A 12 23.51 -23.73 -19.05
N THR A 13 22.46 -23.22 -19.70
CA THR A 13 21.86 -21.91 -19.39
C THR A 13 20.88 -21.92 -18.20
N PHE A 14 20.67 -23.06 -17.54
CA PHE A 14 19.74 -23.18 -16.41
C PHE A 14 20.38 -22.98 -15.02
N SER A 15 21.60 -22.46 -14.94
CA SER A 15 22.26 -22.14 -13.66
C SER A 15 21.82 -20.76 -13.15
N GLY A 16 20.59 -20.70 -12.63
CA GLY A 16 20.07 -19.52 -11.92
C GLY A 16 20.81 -19.29 -10.61
N TRP A 17 21.30 -18.06 -10.41
CA TRP A 17 21.84 -17.61 -9.13
C TRP A 17 20.65 -17.35 -8.20
N SER A 18 20.26 -18.35 -7.41
CA SER A 18 19.28 -18.13 -6.34
C SER A 18 19.96 -17.41 -5.17
N GLN A 19 19.35 -16.33 -4.70
CA GLN A 19 19.79 -15.60 -3.52
C GLN A 19 19.60 -16.50 -2.29
N LEU A 20 20.68 -16.76 -1.55
CA LEU A 20 20.64 -17.56 -0.33
C LEU A 20 19.92 -16.77 0.76
N GLU A 21 18.63 -17.03 0.95
CA GLU A 21 17.81 -16.39 1.96
C GLU A 21 18.29 -16.82 3.37
N SER A 22 18.82 -15.88 4.14
CA SER A 22 19.29 -16.16 5.50
C SER A 22 18.14 -16.66 6.37
N ARG A 23 18.31 -17.82 7.02
CA ARG A 23 17.31 -18.44 7.90
C ARG A 23 16.74 -17.41 8.88
N ARG A 24 15.42 -17.24 8.86
CA ARG A 24 14.68 -16.47 9.87
C ARG A 24 15.04 -17.03 11.26
N LYS A 25 15.72 -16.23 12.08
CA LYS A 25 15.88 -16.53 13.51
C LYS A 25 14.48 -16.53 14.13
N LYS A 26 13.99 -17.71 14.56
CA LYS A 26 12.79 -17.82 15.39
C LYS A 26 13.05 -17.07 16.70
N ILE A 27 12.40 -15.92 16.87
CA ILE A 27 12.33 -15.25 18.17
C ILE A 27 11.37 -16.08 19.02
N GLN A 28 11.88 -16.72 20.08
CA GLN A 28 11.02 -17.34 21.09
C GLN A 28 10.59 -16.27 22.08
N ILE A 29 9.37 -15.77 21.93
CA ILE A 29 8.74 -14.92 22.93
C ILE A 29 8.25 -15.87 24.03
N LYS A 30 8.97 -15.92 25.16
CA LYS A 30 8.44 -16.56 26.37
C LYS A 30 7.36 -15.64 26.94
N ALA A 31 6.15 -16.18 27.11
CA ALA A 31 5.09 -15.48 27.84
C ALA A 31 5.59 -15.17 29.26
N VAL A 32 5.51 -13.90 29.64
CA VAL A 32 5.78 -13.46 31.01
C VAL A 32 4.67 -14.07 31.90
N PRO A 33 5.01 -14.74 33.02
CA PRO A 33 3.99 -15.30 33.90
C PRO A 33 3.17 -14.20 34.56
N ASP A 34 1.85 -14.40 34.64
CA ASP A 34 0.80 -13.48 35.15
C ASP A 34 0.95 -13.02 36.62
N LYS A 35 2.04 -13.39 37.31
CA LYS A 35 2.28 -13.05 38.72
C LYS A 35 3.67 -12.48 38.96
N LEU A 36 4.04 -11.46 38.20
CA LEU A 36 5.10 -10.53 38.64
C LEU A 36 4.47 -9.45 39.51
N ALA A 37 4.73 -9.55 40.82
CA ALA A 37 4.37 -8.53 41.79
C ALA A 37 4.88 -7.16 41.30
N LYS A 38 4.00 -6.14 41.29
CA LYS A 38 4.38 -4.75 41.06
C LYS A 38 5.33 -4.30 42.16
N LYS A 39 6.62 -4.54 41.98
CA LYS A 39 7.66 -3.92 42.80
C LYS A 39 7.70 -2.46 42.40
N LYS A 40 7.33 -1.55 43.31
CA LYS A 40 7.60 -0.12 43.13
C LYS A 40 9.11 0.02 42.92
N ALA A 41 9.50 0.70 41.86
CA ALA A 41 10.91 0.97 41.60
C ALA A 41 11.39 1.99 42.65
N ASP A 42 12.27 1.54 43.56
CA ASP A 42 13.09 2.45 44.34
C ASP A 42 14.11 3.07 43.39
N VAL A 43 13.93 4.36 43.08
CA VAL A 43 14.87 5.13 42.29
C VAL A 43 16.08 5.44 43.18
N ALA A 44 17.10 4.59 43.10
CA ALA A 44 18.42 4.90 43.65
C ALA A 44 18.98 6.12 42.88
N THR A 45 19.08 7.26 43.55
CA THR A 45 19.68 8.48 43.02
C THR A 45 21.20 8.32 43.05
N THR A 46 21.77 7.60 42.08
CA THR A 46 23.20 7.71 41.80
C THR A 46 23.44 9.05 41.10
N PRO A 47 24.35 9.91 41.60
CA PRO A 47 24.71 11.13 40.89
C PRO A 47 25.37 10.73 39.57
N THR A 48 24.67 10.96 38.47
CA THR A 48 25.24 10.86 37.12
C THR A 48 26.32 11.94 37.02
N VAL A 49 27.58 11.55 37.20
CA VAL A 49 28.71 12.38 36.77
C VAL A 49 28.68 12.38 35.25
N VAL A 50 27.99 13.36 34.67
CA VAL A 50 28.07 13.65 33.25
C VAL A 50 29.53 13.96 32.92
N PRO A 51 30.17 13.26 31.98
CA PRO A 51 31.49 13.68 31.52
C PRO A 51 31.33 15.08 30.92
N ALA A 52 32.10 16.04 31.42
CA ALA A 52 32.12 17.39 30.86
C ALA A 52 32.52 17.29 29.39
N PHE A 53 31.56 17.56 28.49
CA PHE A 53 31.86 17.65 27.08
C PHE A 53 32.78 18.88 26.91
N LYS A 54 34.03 18.65 26.52
CA LYS A 54 34.92 19.73 26.12
C LYS A 54 34.66 20.01 24.65
N LEU A 55 33.81 20.99 24.38
CA LEU A 55 33.64 21.52 23.04
C LEU A 55 34.89 22.32 22.68
N ASN A 56 35.84 21.70 21.98
CA ASN A 56 36.88 22.44 21.28
C ASN A 56 36.28 23.00 20.00
N THR A 57 35.48 24.07 20.13
CA THR A 57 35.14 24.91 18.98
C THR A 57 36.40 25.67 18.56
N PRO A 58 36.77 25.66 17.27
CA PRO A 58 37.67 26.67 16.76
C PRO A 58 37.07 28.04 17.11
N LYS A 59 37.87 28.97 17.66
CA LYS A 59 37.42 30.36 17.82
C LYS A 59 36.80 30.83 16.51
N ALA A 60 35.63 31.45 16.61
CA ALA A 60 34.86 31.97 15.48
C ALA A 60 35.81 32.59 14.45
N LYS A 61 35.89 31.96 13.29
CA LYS A 61 36.65 32.48 12.18
C LYS A 61 35.93 33.73 11.66
N THR A 62 36.72 34.74 11.36
CA THR A 62 36.35 36.04 10.80
C THR A 62 35.33 35.91 9.66
N SER A 63 34.51 36.95 9.48
CA SER A 63 33.43 37.16 8.48
C SER A 63 33.72 36.84 7.01
N ASP A 64 34.91 36.36 6.71
CA ASP A 64 35.45 36.18 5.36
C ASP A 64 35.47 34.69 4.96
N ASP A 65 34.98 33.80 5.83
CA ASP A 65 34.79 32.38 5.50
C ASP A 65 33.70 32.24 4.40
N ILE A 66 34.10 31.68 3.26
CA ILE A 66 33.28 31.50 2.04
C ILE A 66 31.94 30.80 2.34
N ILE A 67 31.94 29.88 3.32
CA ILE A 67 30.75 29.16 3.79
C ILE A 67 29.72 30.11 4.42
N PHE A 68 30.17 31.14 5.13
CA PHE A 68 29.28 32.11 5.79
C PHE A 68 28.70 33.12 4.78
N GLN A 69 29.46 33.47 3.74
CA GLN A 69 28.97 34.30 2.63
C GLN A 69 27.95 33.56 1.75
N SER A 70 28.01 32.22 1.68
CA SER A 70 27.04 31.40 0.95
C SER A 70 25.71 31.16 1.69
N MET A 71 25.57 31.61 2.94
CA MET A 71 24.29 31.50 3.64
C MET A 71 23.32 32.57 3.12
N PRO A 72 22.03 32.23 2.93
CA PRO A 72 21.04 33.21 2.52
C PRO A 72 20.96 34.33 3.57
N GLN A 73 21.20 35.56 3.14
CA GLN A 73 21.13 36.75 3.99
C GLN A 73 19.68 36.95 4.43
N ILE A 74 19.44 36.98 5.74
CA ILE A 74 18.12 37.30 6.29
C ILE A 74 17.86 38.79 6.00
N PRO A 75 16.69 39.17 5.45
CA PRO A 75 16.38 40.57 5.16
C PRO A 75 16.42 41.40 6.45
N LYS A 76 16.92 42.64 6.36
CA LYS A 76 16.99 43.55 7.52
C LYS A 76 15.58 44.04 7.86
N ILE A 77 15.31 44.34 9.13
CA ILE A 77 14.02 44.90 9.57
C ILE A 77 13.75 46.17 8.75
N GLY A 78 12.68 46.14 7.94
CA GLY A 78 12.26 47.25 7.06
C GLY A 78 12.26 46.92 5.56
N ASP A 79 12.92 45.84 5.12
CA ASP A 79 12.88 45.41 3.72
C ASP A 79 11.63 44.55 3.45
N ILE A 80 10.89 44.86 2.38
CA ILE A 80 9.84 43.96 1.87
C ILE A 80 10.56 42.89 1.04
N PRO A 81 10.58 41.62 1.45
CA PRO A 81 11.29 40.60 0.69
C PRO A 81 10.60 40.38 -0.66
N ASP A 82 11.29 40.72 -1.75
CA ASP A 82 10.84 40.51 -3.13
C ASP A 82 10.78 39.01 -3.51
N LYS A 83 11.41 38.15 -2.70
CA LYS A 83 11.32 36.69 -2.81
C LYS A 83 10.67 36.10 -1.56
N GLN A 84 9.52 35.46 -1.75
CA GLN A 84 9.02 34.49 -0.78
C GLN A 84 10.06 33.38 -0.68
N TYR A 85 10.74 33.28 0.45
CA TYR A 85 11.54 32.09 0.75
C TYR A 85 10.55 30.95 0.93
N GLU A 86 10.58 29.98 0.02
CA GLU A 86 9.83 28.74 0.22
C GLU A 86 10.26 28.14 1.56
N ALA A 87 9.29 27.79 2.39
CA ALA A 87 9.57 27.12 3.65
C ALA A 87 10.44 25.89 3.39
N PRO A 88 11.36 25.53 4.31
CA PRO A 88 12.14 24.29 4.17
C PRO A 88 11.17 23.12 3.99
N ARG A 89 11.14 22.58 2.76
CA ARG A 89 10.21 21.52 2.37
C ARG A 89 10.58 20.22 3.06
N ASN A 90 9.57 19.43 3.41
CA ASN A 90 9.80 18.10 3.96
C ASN A 90 10.49 17.22 2.91
N PRO A 91 11.51 16.41 3.25
CA PRO A 91 12.12 15.45 2.32
C PRO A 91 11.12 14.55 1.59
N SER A 92 9.97 14.23 2.21
CA SER A 92 8.88 13.47 1.59
C SER A 92 8.24 14.25 0.44
N GLU A 93 7.95 15.55 0.64
CA GLU A 93 7.38 16.42 -0.40
C GLU A 93 8.32 16.54 -1.61
N LEU A 94 9.63 16.66 -1.36
CA LEU A 94 10.65 16.70 -2.43
C LEU A 94 10.73 15.40 -3.23
N TYR A 95 10.42 14.25 -2.61
CA TYR A 95 10.34 12.98 -3.31
C TYR A 95 9.07 12.90 -4.16
N THR A 96 7.93 13.25 -3.57
CA THR A 96 6.62 13.30 -4.25
C THR A 96 6.64 14.21 -5.48
N ASP A 97 7.16 15.43 -5.35
CA ASP A 97 7.25 16.38 -6.45
C ASP A 97 8.13 15.84 -7.59
N ARG A 98 9.27 15.24 -7.27
CA ARG A 98 10.17 14.64 -8.27
C ARG A 98 9.51 13.46 -8.98
N PHE A 99 8.84 12.60 -8.24
CA PHE A 99 8.12 11.46 -8.82
C PHE A 99 6.99 11.92 -9.73
N ASN A 100 6.18 12.87 -9.29
CA ASN A 100 5.08 13.43 -10.09
C ASN A 100 5.58 14.15 -11.34
N ASN A 101 6.71 14.86 -11.26
CA ASN A 101 7.31 15.52 -12.42
C ASN A 101 7.90 14.49 -13.40
N GLN A 102 8.53 13.42 -12.90
CA GLN A 102 9.00 12.32 -13.74
C GLN A 102 7.84 11.64 -14.47
N LEU A 103 6.73 11.34 -13.78
CA LEU A 103 5.53 10.78 -14.41
C LEU A 103 4.99 11.71 -15.51
N LYS A 104 4.94 13.03 -15.27
CA LYS A 104 4.54 14.02 -16.29
C LYS A 104 5.47 14.03 -17.50
N GLU A 105 6.79 13.94 -17.31
CA GLU A 105 7.78 13.86 -18.40
C GLU A 105 7.64 12.56 -19.20
N GLU A 106 7.27 11.46 -18.54
CA GLU A 106 6.97 10.16 -19.18
C GLU A 106 5.58 10.14 -19.86
N GLY A 107 4.83 11.25 -19.83
CA GLY A 107 3.46 11.35 -20.39
C GLY A 107 2.40 10.65 -19.54
N VAL A 108 2.75 10.25 -18.31
CA VAL A 108 1.88 9.66 -17.30
C VAL A 108 1.31 10.77 -16.44
N SER A 109 0.22 11.38 -16.89
CA SER A 109 -0.51 12.36 -16.08
C SER A 109 -1.49 11.66 -15.14
N PRO A 110 -1.88 12.29 -14.01
CA PRO A 110 -2.96 11.79 -13.16
C PRO A 110 -4.26 11.54 -13.94
N GLU A 111 -4.48 12.25 -15.05
CA GLU A 111 -5.62 12.02 -15.94
C GLU A 111 -5.62 10.62 -16.58
N LEU A 112 -4.47 9.93 -16.67
CA LEU A 112 -4.45 8.54 -17.15
C LEU A 112 -5.23 7.58 -16.24
N PHE A 113 -5.37 7.92 -14.96
CA PHE A 113 -6.13 7.12 -13.98
C PHE A 113 -7.58 7.57 -13.87
N ASN A 114 -7.94 8.67 -14.53
CA ASN A 114 -9.30 9.19 -14.59
C ASN A 114 -10.14 8.39 -15.60
N ARG A 115 -10.28 7.09 -15.34
CA ARG A 115 -11.07 6.15 -16.13
C ARG A 115 -11.55 5.00 -15.27
N ASP A 116 -12.70 4.45 -15.64
CA ASP A 116 -13.15 3.19 -15.08
C ASP A 116 -12.20 2.05 -15.50
N MET A 117 -12.01 1.08 -14.61
CA MET A 117 -11.20 -0.11 -14.84
C MET A 117 -12.10 -1.35 -14.89
N ASP A 118 -11.95 -2.16 -15.94
CA ASP A 118 -12.57 -3.49 -15.98
C ASP A 118 -11.63 -4.52 -15.32
N LEU A 119 -12.08 -5.09 -14.21
CA LEU A 119 -11.37 -6.14 -13.47
C LEU A 119 -11.66 -7.54 -14.01
N GLY A 120 -12.55 -7.65 -15.00
CA GLY A 120 -12.89 -8.87 -15.72
C GLY A 120 -14.13 -9.56 -15.17
N LYS A 121 -14.19 -10.88 -15.40
CA LYS A 121 -15.33 -11.72 -15.07
C LYS A 121 -14.92 -12.93 -14.25
N ALA A 122 -15.77 -13.35 -13.32
CA ALA A 122 -15.61 -14.57 -12.53
C ALA A 122 -16.95 -15.30 -12.40
N ILE A 123 -16.89 -16.62 -12.23
CA ILE A 123 -18.05 -17.47 -11.97
C ILE A 123 -17.89 -18.07 -10.58
N VAL A 124 -18.95 -18.02 -9.77
CA VAL A 124 -19.00 -18.60 -8.43
C VAL A 124 -20.22 -19.48 -8.27
N PHE A 125 -20.13 -20.46 -7.36
CA PHE A 125 -21.20 -21.42 -7.08
C PHE A 125 -21.81 -21.26 -5.69
N THR A 126 -21.36 -20.25 -4.94
CA THR A 126 -21.87 -19.93 -3.61
C THR A 126 -22.55 -18.58 -3.65
N LYS A 127 -23.72 -18.48 -2.99
CA LYS A 127 -24.49 -17.23 -2.92
C LYS A 127 -23.71 -16.09 -2.27
N THR A 128 -22.87 -16.41 -1.30
CA THR A 128 -22.14 -15.44 -0.49
C THR A 128 -20.69 -15.37 -0.94
N ILE A 129 -20.12 -14.16 -0.96
CA ILE A 129 -18.70 -13.92 -1.19
C ILE A 129 -18.12 -12.99 -0.12
N GLU A 130 -16.86 -13.20 0.23
CA GLU A 130 -16.09 -12.29 1.08
C GLU A 130 -15.19 -11.42 0.20
N LEU A 131 -15.27 -10.11 0.43
CA LEU A 131 -14.40 -9.12 -0.13
C LEU A 131 -13.35 -8.75 0.91
N ALA A 132 -12.08 -8.88 0.55
CA ALA A 132 -10.96 -8.49 1.39
C ALA A 132 -10.11 -7.46 0.65
N ASN A 133 -9.92 -6.29 1.25
CA ASN A 133 -9.32 -5.14 0.60
C ASN A 133 -8.25 -4.51 1.48
N ARG A 134 -7.21 -3.99 0.84
CA ARG A 134 -6.08 -3.32 1.46
C ARG A 134 -5.47 -2.34 0.49
N ASP A 135 -4.64 -1.47 1.02
CA ASP A 135 -3.70 -0.71 0.24
C ASP A 135 -2.53 -1.62 -0.18
N TYR A 136 -2.16 -1.58 -1.46
CA TYR A 136 -0.99 -2.30 -1.98
C TYR A 136 0.19 -1.37 -2.28
N GLY A 137 -0.06 -0.06 -2.33
CA GLY A 137 0.92 0.99 -2.57
C GLY A 137 1.47 1.51 -1.25
N LEU A 138 1.19 2.78 -0.96
CA LEU A 138 1.67 3.49 0.22
C LEU A 138 0.48 3.83 1.11
N ILE A 139 0.58 3.52 2.41
CA ILE A 139 -0.50 3.80 3.37
C ILE A 139 -0.60 5.31 3.60
N ASP A 140 -1.42 5.97 2.79
CA ASP A 140 -1.48 7.43 2.71
C ASP A 140 -2.92 7.98 2.81
N GLY A 141 -3.85 7.15 3.30
CA GLY A 141 -5.22 7.57 3.55
C GLY A 141 -6.15 7.43 2.35
N ASP A 142 -5.80 6.57 1.39
CA ASP A 142 -6.69 6.14 0.33
C ASP A 142 -8.06 5.68 0.87
N ASN A 143 -9.14 6.26 0.32
CA ASN A 143 -10.51 6.02 0.75
C ASN A 143 -11.39 5.61 -0.42
N ILE A 144 -12.14 4.54 -0.25
CA ILE A 144 -13.01 3.98 -1.28
C ILE A 144 -14.44 3.80 -0.77
N ARG A 145 -15.38 3.61 -1.71
CA ARG A 145 -16.69 3.04 -1.43
C ARG A 145 -16.99 1.86 -2.34
N VAL A 146 -17.89 0.99 -1.92
CA VAL A 146 -18.19 -0.26 -2.63
C VAL A 146 -19.67 -0.37 -2.95
N TRP A 147 -19.94 -0.80 -4.17
CA TRP A 147 -21.26 -1.00 -4.73
C TRP A 147 -21.46 -2.46 -5.14
N LEU A 148 -22.67 -2.96 -4.95
CA LEU A 148 -23.14 -4.23 -5.50
C LEU A 148 -24.42 -3.98 -6.28
N ASN A 149 -24.42 -4.27 -7.58
CA ASN A 149 -25.56 -4.09 -8.48
C ASN A 149 -26.13 -2.65 -8.42
N GLY A 150 -25.24 -1.65 -8.31
CA GLY A 150 -25.60 -0.23 -8.20
C GLY A 150 -26.10 0.20 -6.80
N ILE A 151 -26.14 -0.71 -5.82
CA ILE A 151 -26.53 -0.42 -4.44
C ILE A 151 -25.27 -0.24 -3.60
N LEU A 152 -25.24 0.83 -2.80
CA LEU A 152 -24.12 1.12 -1.90
C LEU A 152 -24.09 0.09 -0.76
N VAL A 153 -23.05 -0.73 -0.72
CA VAL A 153 -22.87 -1.77 0.32
C VAL A 153 -21.85 -1.35 1.37
N ASN A 154 -20.89 -0.50 1.02
CA ASN A 154 -19.98 0.10 1.97
C ASN A 154 -19.70 1.57 1.62
N PRO A 155 -20.09 2.55 2.46
CA PRO A 155 -20.05 3.96 2.12
C PRO A 155 -18.65 4.58 2.17
N SER A 156 -17.73 4.03 2.97
CA SER A 156 -16.38 4.54 3.11
C SER A 156 -15.49 3.49 3.79
N ILE A 157 -14.36 3.19 3.15
CA ILE A 157 -13.31 2.31 3.65
C ILE A 157 -11.99 3.03 3.43
N ILE A 158 -11.33 3.42 4.53
CA ILE A 158 -9.94 3.88 4.50
C ILE A 158 -9.07 2.63 4.41
N LEU A 159 -8.30 2.54 3.32
CA LEU A 159 -7.39 1.44 3.05
C LEU A 159 -6.22 1.46 4.03
N ARG A 160 -5.78 0.26 4.40
CA ARG A 160 -4.69 0.02 5.34
C ARG A 160 -3.80 -1.09 4.81
N ASP A 161 -2.71 -1.38 5.52
CA ASP A 161 -1.79 -2.47 5.17
C ASP A 161 -2.43 -3.85 5.36
N ASP A 162 -3.32 -3.97 6.35
CA ASP A 162 -4.09 -5.18 6.65
C ASP A 162 -5.32 -5.33 5.75
N PHE A 163 -5.66 -6.59 5.46
CA PHE A 163 -6.89 -6.90 4.73
C PHE A 163 -8.11 -6.65 5.61
N GLN A 164 -8.90 -5.66 5.21
CA GLN A 164 -10.22 -5.36 5.75
C GLN A 164 -11.25 -6.19 5.00
N LYS A 165 -12.05 -6.96 5.74
CA LYS A 165 -12.96 -7.96 5.17
C LYS A 165 -14.41 -7.60 5.43
N PHE A 166 -15.27 -7.85 4.45
CA PHE A 166 -16.72 -7.84 4.61
C PHE A 166 -17.37 -8.79 3.61
N THR A 167 -18.63 -9.13 3.86
CA THR A 167 -19.34 -10.15 3.12
C THR A 167 -20.55 -9.55 2.42
N VAL A 168 -20.86 -10.03 1.22
CA VAL A 168 -22.07 -9.67 0.49
C VAL A 168 -22.77 -10.92 -0.06
N GLU A 169 -24.08 -10.82 -0.25
CA GLU A 169 -24.88 -11.85 -0.91
C GLU A 169 -25.13 -11.48 -2.37
N LEU A 170 -24.88 -12.43 -3.27
CA LEU A 170 -25.10 -12.32 -4.70
C LEU A 170 -26.54 -12.69 -5.06
N ASN A 171 -27.09 -11.99 -6.04
CA ASN A 171 -28.31 -12.39 -6.72
C ASN A 171 -27.99 -13.54 -7.69
N PRO A 172 -28.94 -14.46 -7.98
CA PRO A 172 -28.75 -15.45 -9.04
C PRO A 172 -28.41 -14.79 -10.37
N GLY A 173 -27.42 -15.34 -11.10
CA GLY A 173 -26.93 -14.80 -12.36
C GLY A 173 -25.87 -13.71 -12.20
N MET A 174 -25.89 -12.71 -13.09
CA MET A 174 -24.85 -11.68 -13.16
C MET A 174 -24.98 -10.64 -12.04
N ASN A 175 -23.86 -10.42 -11.35
CA ASN A 175 -23.69 -9.37 -10.36
C ASN A 175 -22.53 -8.45 -10.78
N ILE A 176 -22.65 -7.17 -10.48
CA ILE A 176 -21.62 -6.16 -10.75
C ILE A 176 -21.15 -5.61 -9.41
N ILE A 177 -19.86 -5.77 -9.13
CA ILE A 177 -19.20 -5.20 -7.96
C ILE A 177 -18.36 -4.02 -8.46
N GLU A 178 -18.53 -2.85 -7.85
CA GLU A 178 -17.78 -1.66 -8.22
C GLU A 178 -17.11 -1.05 -7.00
N ILE A 179 -15.86 -0.66 -7.17
CA ILE A 179 -15.05 0.01 -6.16
C ILE A 179 -14.74 1.39 -6.68
N GLU A 180 -15.16 2.42 -5.95
CA GLU A 180 -14.99 3.81 -6.35
C GLU A 180 -14.01 4.52 -5.44
N ALA A 181 -13.03 5.21 -6.03
CA ALA A 181 -12.12 6.06 -5.27
C ALA A 181 -12.80 7.36 -4.84
N LEU A 182 -12.73 7.67 -3.54
CA LEU A 182 -13.28 8.89 -2.95
C LEU A 182 -12.22 10.00 -2.81
N ASN A 183 -10.94 9.65 -2.81
CA ASN A 183 -9.82 10.58 -2.75
C ASN A 183 -8.59 10.00 -3.51
N TYR A 184 -7.45 10.67 -3.39
CA TYR A 184 -6.14 10.21 -3.90
C TYR A 184 -5.17 9.85 -2.76
N GLY A 185 -5.63 9.73 -1.52
CA GLY A 185 -4.73 9.72 -0.36
C GLY A 185 -3.85 10.99 -0.31
N GLU A 186 -2.61 10.85 0.16
CA GLU A 186 -1.58 11.89 0.05
C GLU A 186 -0.93 11.88 -1.35
N LEU A 187 -0.97 10.75 -2.08
CA LEU A 187 -0.29 10.55 -3.36
C LEU A 187 -1.23 9.96 -4.42
N SER A 188 -1.47 10.72 -5.48
CA SER A 188 -2.25 10.23 -6.63
C SER A 188 -1.55 9.10 -7.38
N PRO A 189 -2.28 8.09 -7.91
CA PRO A 189 -3.73 7.86 -7.79
C PRO A 189 -4.11 7.04 -6.54
N ASN A 190 -5.41 6.81 -6.33
CA ASN A 190 -5.86 5.87 -5.30
C ASN A 190 -5.46 4.43 -5.68
N THR A 191 -4.72 3.76 -4.79
CA THR A 191 -4.19 2.42 -5.01
C THR A 191 -4.75 1.40 -4.03
N GLY A 192 -5.14 0.24 -4.55
CA GLY A 192 -5.53 -0.85 -3.66
C GLY A 192 -5.61 -2.22 -4.32
N GLN A 193 -5.80 -3.22 -3.48
CA GLN A 193 -5.94 -4.62 -3.85
C GLN A 193 -7.24 -5.18 -3.27
N TYR A 194 -7.94 -5.99 -4.07
CA TYR A 194 -9.07 -6.80 -3.63
C TYR A 194 -8.73 -8.27 -3.84
N ASN A 195 -9.10 -9.06 -2.84
CA ASN A 195 -9.19 -10.50 -2.90
C ASN A 195 -10.65 -10.88 -2.67
N PHE A 196 -11.21 -11.67 -3.58
CA PHE A 196 -12.56 -12.19 -3.50
C PHE A 196 -12.54 -13.68 -3.21
N TYR A 197 -13.23 -14.07 -2.14
CA TYR A 197 -13.36 -15.45 -1.70
C TYR A 197 -14.81 -15.92 -1.81
N ASP A 198 -15.00 -17.17 -2.22
CA ASP A 198 -16.31 -17.82 -2.16
C ASP A 198 -16.67 -18.20 -0.70
N ALA A 199 -17.89 -18.71 -0.48
CA ALA A 199 -18.31 -19.08 0.88
C ALA A 199 -17.52 -20.25 1.49
N ASN A 200 -16.74 -20.99 0.68
CA ASN A 200 -15.85 -22.05 1.15
C ASN A 200 -14.45 -21.52 1.50
N GLY A 201 -14.21 -20.20 1.36
CA GLY A 201 -12.90 -19.59 1.57
C GLY A 201 -11.95 -19.74 0.36
N THR A 202 -12.47 -20.13 -0.81
CA THR A 202 -11.68 -20.28 -2.03
C THR A 202 -11.49 -18.92 -2.70
N LEU A 203 -10.24 -18.50 -2.88
CA LEU A 203 -9.91 -17.29 -3.65
C LEU A 203 -10.26 -17.50 -5.12
N PHE A 204 -11.20 -16.72 -5.67
CA PHE A 204 -11.59 -16.81 -7.08
C PHE A 204 -11.16 -15.60 -7.90
N SER A 205 -10.84 -14.47 -7.27
CA SER A 205 -10.32 -13.29 -7.96
C SER A 205 -9.39 -12.49 -7.06
N MET A 206 -8.24 -12.08 -7.61
CA MET A 206 -7.29 -11.16 -6.97
C MET A 206 -6.90 -10.10 -7.99
N LYS A 207 -7.16 -8.83 -7.69
CA LYS A 207 -6.97 -7.71 -8.60
C LYS A 207 -6.44 -6.49 -7.86
N TYR A 208 -5.76 -5.64 -8.61
CA TYR A 208 -5.23 -4.35 -8.17
C TYR A 208 -5.92 -3.25 -8.97
N TRP A 209 -6.02 -2.06 -8.39
CA TRP A 209 -6.50 -0.86 -9.10
C TRP A 209 -5.61 0.34 -8.82
N ASN A 210 -5.72 1.29 -9.72
CA ASN A 210 -5.14 2.62 -9.67
C ASN A 210 -6.17 3.60 -10.26
N LEU A 211 -6.94 4.26 -9.39
CA LEU A 211 -8.14 4.99 -9.78
C LEU A 211 -8.02 6.50 -9.55
N GLY A 212 -8.59 7.24 -10.49
CA GLY A 212 -9.02 8.62 -10.34
C GLY A 212 -10.17 8.78 -9.35
N ILE A 213 -10.27 9.94 -8.69
CA ILE A 213 -11.43 10.25 -7.84
C ILE A 213 -12.72 10.17 -8.66
N GLY A 214 -13.72 9.46 -8.15
CA GLY A 214 -15.03 9.26 -8.79
C GLY A 214 -15.06 8.16 -9.86
N TYR A 215 -13.91 7.57 -10.20
CA TYR A 215 -13.82 6.45 -11.14
C TYR A 215 -13.91 5.11 -10.44
N LYS A 216 -14.32 4.09 -11.19
CA LYS A 216 -14.66 2.78 -10.63
C LYS A 216 -13.84 1.64 -11.22
N ALA A 217 -13.38 0.74 -10.36
CA ALA A 217 -12.95 -0.58 -10.78
C ALA A 217 -14.13 -1.57 -10.67
N ARG A 218 -14.47 -2.23 -11.78
CA ARG A 218 -15.66 -3.07 -11.93
C ARG A 218 -15.30 -4.54 -12.11
N LEU A 219 -15.84 -5.42 -11.27
CA LEU A 219 -15.77 -6.88 -11.45
C LEU A 219 -17.17 -7.43 -11.72
N GLN A 220 -17.29 -8.26 -12.75
CA GLN A 220 -18.53 -8.98 -13.03
C GLN A 220 -18.45 -10.39 -12.43
N VAL A 221 -19.43 -10.77 -11.62
CA VAL A 221 -19.49 -12.07 -10.95
C VAL A 221 -20.78 -12.77 -11.30
N GLU A 222 -20.70 -13.89 -12.00
CA GLU A 222 -21.85 -14.75 -12.28
C GLU A 222 -22.02 -15.77 -11.14
N TYR A 223 -23.11 -15.65 -10.38
CA TYR A 223 -23.49 -16.66 -9.42
C TYR A 223 -24.38 -17.72 -10.09
N VAL A 224 -23.83 -18.94 -10.22
CA VAL A 224 -24.54 -20.09 -10.75
C VAL A 224 -25.00 -20.96 -9.57
N GLU A 225 -26.31 -20.98 -9.34
CA GLU A 225 -26.92 -21.84 -8.34
C GLU A 225 -26.72 -23.31 -8.75
N LYS A 226 -26.01 -24.08 -7.92
CA LYS A 226 -25.89 -25.53 -8.13
C LYS A 226 -27.28 -26.12 -7.89
N MET A 227 -27.84 -26.77 -8.92
CA MET A 227 -29.05 -27.56 -8.72
C MET A 227 -28.81 -28.62 -7.67
N ASP A 228 -29.64 -28.63 -6.63
CA ASP A 228 -29.66 -29.68 -5.64
C ASP A 228 -30.09 -30.99 -6.33
N GLN A 229 -29.15 -31.91 -6.50
CA GLN A 229 -29.40 -33.21 -7.11
C GLN A 229 -30.25 -34.13 -6.21
N SER A 230 -30.57 -33.74 -4.97
CA SER A 230 -31.43 -34.55 -4.09
C SER A 230 -32.92 -34.49 -4.44
N ASN A 231 -33.37 -33.54 -5.28
CA ASN A 231 -34.78 -33.39 -5.66
C ASN A 231 -35.15 -34.04 -7.00
N ALA A 232 -34.20 -34.71 -7.66
CA ALA A 232 -34.47 -35.53 -8.85
C ALA A 232 -35.11 -36.86 -8.44
N THR A 233 -36.34 -36.82 -7.92
CA THR A 233 -37.15 -38.03 -7.79
C THR A 233 -37.64 -38.41 -9.19
N PRO A 234 -37.25 -39.57 -9.76
CA PRO A 234 -37.79 -39.99 -11.04
C PRO A 234 -39.28 -40.28 -10.84
N LYS A 235 -40.14 -39.50 -11.52
CA LYS A 235 -41.54 -39.88 -11.69
C LYS A 235 -41.57 -41.21 -12.45
N LYS A 236 -41.91 -42.28 -11.74
CA LYS A 236 -42.34 -43.55 -12.35
C LYS A 236 -43.71 -43.38 -12.97
#